data_AF-A0AA95MD17-F1
#
_entry.id   AF-A0AA95MD17-F1
#
_cell.length_a   1.000
_cell.length_b   1.000
_cell.length_c   1.000
_cell.angle_alpha   90.00
_cell.angle_beta   90.00
_cell.angle_gamma   90.00
#
_symmetry.space_group_name_H-M   'P 1'
#
loop_
_entity.id
_entity.type
_entity.pdbx_description
1 polymer ?
#
loop_
_entity_poly.entity_id
_entity_poly.type
_entity_poly.pdbx_seq_one_letter_code
_entity_poly.pdbx_strand_id
1 'polypeptide(L)'
;MRKFLAFDIGGTLLKYGVLNEDGTFIEKYECSTEAHLGGAAILNKVKECGNRLVGKHTISGICISTAGQVDSKEGTILYASSLIPDYTGTPVKKELEAYFQLQVEVENDVNCAGLAESWIGTGKDAKSLFCLTIGTGIGGSYILDNKLHTGHSFSGGEIGYIPIEGDQFEKLASTSTLVRNVATLKGMSEAELNGKAVFELAQAGDEICIQEIERLVYYLSKGIATIAYMMNPEMIIIGGGITAQKDYLYPLIWKQLQKDIIPAVLKKTKIEIAQNLNNAGMIGALRHFMLQESLKPLKSVTTIIESNLHKLTKREQIIAKYIIQNLESVPNKTISELSRQINVSEATITRFCQKLEFGSYNKLRLLSKEASVSTRLYESSEMASLNEVKETYLSMLKKFDTLHQQKDIQELTQQLTNTTQVFLYGGHELAYVAEQLKYHLLKLGIQADAFSTNYQIEMSTYSINPEMIILGLSMSGYTSEVVKMLEKAKKMGCVTVGITSQQDSPLADISDICLLIPTAEGNADEDGSIGEVSVLYLLDVILREVQYSQKLAGQKKYDDGLK
;
A
#
# COMPACT_ATOMS: atom_id res chain seq x y z
N MET A 1 8.19 20.91 9.40
CA MET A 1 8.42 19.45 9.39
C MET A 1 7.99 18.88 10.73
N ARG A 2 7.40 17.68 10.76
CA ARG A 2 7.15 16.97 12.03
C ARG A 2 8.47 16.60 12.68
N LYS A 3 8.45 16.49 14.02
CA LYS A 3 9.60 16.11 14.84
C LYS A 3 9.32 14.80 15.55
N PHE A 4 10.32 13.93 15.61
CA PHE A 4 10.22 12.60 16.19
C PHE A 4 11.31 12.40 17.23
N LEU A 5 10.94 11.77 18.34
CA LEU A 5 11.89 11.36 19.36
C LEU A 5 12.37 9.95 19.00
N ALA A 6 13.65 9.80 18.70
CA ALA A 6 14.21 8.50 18.35
C ALA A 6 15.15 7.97 19.44
N PHE A 7 15.11 6.66 19.63
CA PHE A 7 16.01 5.91 20.51
C PHE A 7 16.67 4.78 19.73
N ASP A 8 17.92 4.51 20.06
CA ASP A 8 18.67 3.34 19.63
C ASP A 8 19.25 2.67 20.88
N ILE A 9 18.57 1.60 21.31
CA ILE A 9 18.83 0.85 22.53
C ILE A 9 19.84 -0.26 22.21
N GLY A 10 21.13 0.08 22.28
CA GLY A 10 22.22 -0.90 22.17
C GLY A 10 22.57 -1.54 23.52
N GLY A 11 23.32 -2.64 23.50
CA GLY A 11 23.75 -3.33 24.74
C GLY A 11 24.66 -2.49 25.65
N THR A 12 25.44 -1.56 25.09
CA THR A 12 26.38 -0.71 25.84
C THR A 12 25.90 0.73 25.95
N LEU A 13 25.44 1.31 24.85
CA LEU A 13 25.04 2.71 24.75
C LEU A 13 23.58 2.84 24.32
N LEU A 14 22.86 3.71 25.01
CA LEU A 14 21.57 4.22 24.62
C LEU A 14 21.81 5.55 23.91
N LYS A 15 21.55 5.59 22.60
CA LYS A 15 21.57 6.83 21.83
C LYS A 15 20.15 7.34 21.68
N TYR A 16 19.97 8.65 21.75
CA TYR A 16 18.64 9.24 21.62
C TYR A 16 18.73 10.67 21.08
N GLY A 17 17.65 11.14 20.48
CA GLY A 17 17.65 12.48 19.90
C GLY A 17 16.31 12.85 19.27
N VAL A 18 16.26 14.05 18.72
CA VAL A 18 15.11 14.53 17.95
C VAL A 18 15.50 14.62 16.49
N LEU A 19 14.70 13.99 15.63
CA LEU A 19 14.83 14.06 14.17
C LEU A 19 13.64 14.79 13.54
N ASN A 20 13.87 15.47 12.42
CA ASN A 20 12.80 15.88 11.52
C ASN A 20 12.31 14.69 10.68
N GLU A 21 11.14 14.85 10.06
CA GLU A 21 10.52 13.85 9.18
C GLU A 21 11.36 13.45 7.95
N ASP A 22 12.39 14.22 7.60
CA ASP A 22 13.35 13.93 6.53
C ASP A 22 14.60 13.16 7.01
N GLY A 23 14.66 12.80 8.29
CA GLY A 23 15.81 12.10 8.89
C GLY A 23 16.95 13.02 9.36
N THR A 24 16.80 14.34 9.29
CA THR A 24 17.81 15.27 9.80
C THR A 24 17.78 15.37 11.32
N PHE A 25 18.94 15.30 11.98
CA PHE A 25 19.05 15.44 13.43
C PHE A 25 18.96 16.92 13.86
N ILE A 26 18.12 17.18 14.85
CA ILE A 26 18.04 18.48 15.54
C ILE A 26 18.99 18.48 16.74
N GLU A 27 18.90 17.44 17.57
CA GLU A 27 19.74 17.22 18.75
C GLU A 27 20.00 15.73 18.91
N LYS A 28 21.19 15.36 19.40
CA LYS A 28 21.60 13.99 19.63
C LYS A 28 22.39 13.87 20.94
N TYR A 29 22.10 12.82 21.68
CA TYR A 29 22.70 12.50 22.97
C TYR A 29 23.01 11.01 23.05
N GLU A 30 23.89 10.64 23.97
CA GLU A 30 24.18 9.25 24.32
C GLU A 30 24.44 9.10 25.81
N CYS A 31 24.13 7.93 26.35
CA CYS A 31 24.48 7.54 27.71
C CYS A 31 24.65 6.02 27.82
N SER A 32 25.19 5.54 28.94
CA SER A 32 25.25 4.10 29.22
C SER A 32 23.84 3.49 29.30
N THR A 33 23.62 2.39 28.58
CA THR A 33 22.36 1.61 28.65
C THR A 33 22.19 0.95 30.01
N GLU A 34 23.30 0.54 30.65
CA GLU A 34 23.29 -0.28 31.86
C GLU A 34 22.48 -1.57 31.69
N ALA A 35 22.65 -2.25 30.55
CA ALA A 35 21.82 -3.38 30.15
C ALA A 35 21.77 -4.55 31.16
N HIS A 36 22.82 -4.71 31.97
CA HIS A 36 22.89 -5.68 33.06
C HIS A 36 21.83 -5.47 34.16
N LEU A 37 21.22 -4.27 34.25
CA LEU A 37 20.11 -3.97 35.17
C LEU A 37 18.75 -4.45 34.63
N GLY A 38 18.70 -4.90 33.38
CA GLY A 38 17.57 -5.55 32.77
C GLY A 38 16.51 -4.64 32.13
N GLY A 39 15.49 -5.27 31.54
CA GLY A 39 14.53 -4.60 30.66
C GLY A 39 13.76 -3.42 31.29
N ALA A 40 13.31 -3.58 32.54
CA ALA A 40 12.60 -2.51 33.25
C ALA A 40 13.49 -1.28 33.51
N ALA A 41 14.77 -1.49 33.82
CA ALA A 41 15.72 -0.40 34.02
C ALA A 41 15.98 0.36 32.72
N ILE A 42 16.13 -0.37 31.60
CA ILE A 42 16.27 0.23 30.27
C ILE A 42 15.07 1.11 29.93
N LEU A 43 13.83 0.62 30.13
CA LEU A 43 12.64 1.41 29.84
C LEU A 43 12.52 2.65 30.72
N ASN A 44 12.87 2.57 32.01
CA ASN A 44 12.92 3.74 32.88
C ASN A 44 13.94 4.78 32.37
N LYS A 45 15.08 4.32 31.86
CA LYS A 45 16.09 5.21 31.29
C LYS A 45 15.62 5.87 29.99
N VAL A 46 14.94 5.11 29.11
CA VAL A 46 14.29 5.65 27.91
C VAL A 46 13.27 6.74 28.29
N LYS A 47 12.47 6.52 29.34
CA LYS A 47 11.52 7.53 29.84
C LYS A 47 12.22 8.78 30.36
N GLU A 48 13.26 8.64 31.17
CA GLU A 48 14.05 9.78 31.67
C GLU A 48 14.66 10.59 30.53
N CYS A 49 15.29 9.92 29.57
CA CYS A 49 15.89 10.56 28.40
C CYS A 49 14.82 11.25 27.53
N GLY A 50 13.66 10.61 27.33
CA GLY A 50 12.56 11.17 26.56
C GLY A 50 11.94 12.42 27.20
N ASN A 51 11.74 12.43 28.52
CA ASN A 51 11.19 13.58 29.24
C ASN A 51 12.03 14.86 29.05
N ARG A 52 13.35 14.73 28.92
CA ARG A 52 14.26 15.87 28.67
C ARG A 52 13.99 16.56 27.32
N LEU A 53 13.42 15.84 26.36
CA LEU A 53 13.23 16.30 24.97
C LEU A 53 11.78 16.62 24.64
N VAL A 54 10.82 15.87 25.19
CA VAL A 54 9.37 16.12 25.01
C VAL A 54 8.96 17.49 25.54
N GLY A 55 9.59 17.98 26.62
CA GLY A 55 9.33 19.33 27.14
C GLY A 55 9.89 20.47 26.27
N LYS A 56 10.86 20.18 25.38
CA LYS A 56 11.55 21.18 24.54
C LYS A 56 10.99 21.24 23.11
N HIS A 57 10.41 20.14 22.63
CA HIS A 57 9.96 20.00 21.24
C HIS A 57 8.54 19.43 21.19
N THR A 58 7.74 19.89 20.23
CA THR A 58 6.46 19.23 19.90
C THR A 58 6.73 17.95 19.12
N ILE A 59 6.73 16.82 19.82
CA ILE A 59 7.00 15.49 19.26
C ILE A 59 5.72 14.87 18.66
N SER A 60 5.83 14.33 17.45
CA SER A 60 4.73 13.69 16.71
C SER A 60 4.63 12.19 16.95
N GLY A 61 5.74 11.55 17.34
CA GLY A 61 5.83 10.12 17.61
C GLY A 61 7.19 9.72 18.17
N ILE A 62 7.27 8.52 18.71
CA ILE A 62 8.48 7.93 19.27
C ILE A 62 8.91 6.74 18.41
N CYS A 63 10.19 6.71 18.04
CA CYS A 63 10.76 5.71 17.15
C CYS A 63 11.86 4.95 17.89
N ILE A 64 11.79 3.62 17.94
CA ILE A 64 12.74 2.82 18.73
C ILE A 64 13.41 1.78 17.86
N SER A 65 14.74 1.90 17.77
CA SER A 65 15.66 0.83 17.38
C SER A 65 16.11 0.12 18.65
N THR A 66 16.09 -1.21 18.66
CA THR A 66 16.50 -1.98 19.85
C THR A 66 17.23 -3.26 19.49
N ALA A 67 18.18 -3.65 20.34
CA ALA A 67 18.72 -4.99 20.35
C ALA A 67 17.64 -6.05 20.60
N GLY A 68 17.87 -7.26 20.12
CA GLY A 68 16.96 -8.41 20.26
C GLY A 68 15.95 -8.53 19.12
N GLN A 69 15.27 -9.66 19.09
CA GLN A 69 14.17 -9.93 18.17
C GLN A 69 12.92 -9.22 18.63
N VAL A 70 12.24 -8.54 17.70
CA VAL A 70 11.09 -7.68 18.00
C VAL A 70 9.88 -8.19 17.23
N ASP A 71 8.77 -8.42 17.92
CA ASP A 71 7.46 -8.44 17.26
C ASP A 71 7.15 -6.98 16.90
N SER A 72 7.41 -6.59 15.66
CA SER A 72 7.25 -5.19 15.22
C SER A 72 5.79 -4.74 15.16
N LYS A 73 4.83 -5.68 15.20
CA LYS A 73 3.41 -5.35 15.25
C LYS A 73 3.00 -4.93 16.65
N GLU A 74 3.32 -5.76 17.65
CA GLU A 74 3.00 -5.50 19.06
C GLU A 74 4.06 -4.61 19.76
N GLY A 75 5.23 -4.44 19.15
CA GLY A 75 6.38 -3.72 19.69
C GLY A 75 6.89 -4.34 21.00
N THR A 76 6.99 -5.67 21.03
CA THR A 76 7.43 -6.48 22.19
C THR A 76 8.71 -7.23 21.85
N ILE A 77 9.62 -7.35 22.82
CA ILE A 77 10.86 -8.12 22.64
C ILE A 77 10.54 -9.62 22.70
N LEU A 78 10.73 -10.34 21.59
CA LEU A 78 10.50 -11.78 21.49
C LEU A 78 11.64 -12.59 22.08
N TYR A 79 12.88 -12.14 21.85
CA TYR A 79 14.08 -12.79 22.35
C TYR A 79 15.21 -11.78 22.44
N ALA A 80 15.97 -11.83 23.53
CA ALA A 80 17.18 -11.06 23.71
C ALA A 80 18.29 -11.91 24.33
N SER A 81 19.53 -11.47 24.12
CA SER A 81 20.70 -12.07 24.76
C SER A 81 20.56 -12.04 26.30
N SER A 82 21.08 -13.07 26.96
CA SER A 82 21.16 -13.14 28.43
C SER A 82 21.98 -12.00 29.07
N LEU A 83 22.73 -11.23 28.26
CA LEU A 83 23.40 -10.01 28.67
C LEU A 83 22.44 -8.88 29.07
N ILE A 84 21.16 -8.98 28.71
CA ILE A 84 20.10 -8.05 29.10
C ILE A 84 19.02 -8.83 29.88
N PRO A 85 19.16 -8.97 31.22
CA PRO A 85 18.22 -9.73 32.04
C PRO A 85 16.78 -9.24 31.86
N ASP A 86 15.82 -10.17 31.84
CA ASP A 86 14.38 -9.86 31.77
C ASP A 86 13.97 -8.94 30.61
N TYR A 87 14.77 -8.85 29.54
CA TYR A 87 14.40 -8.04 28.38
C TYR A 87 13.42 -8.76 27.47
N THR A 88 13.60 -10.07 27.29
CA THR A 88 12.62 -10.94 26.63
C THR A 88 11.25 -10.82 27.29
N GLY A 89 10.20 -10.57 26.50
CA GLY A 89 8.84 -10.34 26.95
C GLY A 89 8.52 -8.89 27.31
N THR A 90 9.49 -7.96 27.25
CA THR A 90 9.26 -6.55 27.58
C THR A 90 8.32 -5.89 26.53
N PRO A 91 7.16 -5.35 26.95
CA PRO A 91 6.18 -4.74 26.05
C PRO A 91 6.50 -3.26 25.77
N VAL A 92 7.66 -3.02 25.13
CA VAL A 92 8.26 -1.68 24.93
C VAL A 92 7.26 -0.66 24.38
N LYS A 93 6.56 -0.99 23.28
CA LYS A 93 5.58 -0.09 22.65
C LYS A 93 4.46 0.28 23.60
N LYS A 94 3.74 -0.72 24.12
CA LYS A 94 2.59 -0.51 25.01
C LYS A 94 2.95 0.32 26.25
N GLU A 95 4.11 0.06 26.85
CA GLU A 95 4.54 0.77 28.06
C GLU A 95 4.85 2.24 27.77
N LEU A 96 5.55 2.52 26.67
CA LEU A 96 5.93 3.88 26.30
C LEU A 96 4.76 4.68 25.73
N GLU A 97 3.82 4.05 25.02
CA GLU A 97 2.58 4.70 24.58
C GLU A 97 1.72 5.12 25.78
N ALA A 98 1.58 4.23 26.77
CA ALA A 98 0.87 4.53 28.00
C ALA A 98 1.53 5.69 28.78
N TYR A 99 2.86 5.76 28.78
CA TYR A 99 3.60 6.80 29.50
C TYR A 99 3.57 8.15 28.79
N PHE A 100 3.93 8.19 27.50
CA PHE A 100 4.09 9.45 26.75
C PHE A 100 2.80 9.94 26.08
N GLN A 101 1.76 9.11 25.96
CA GLN A 101 0.54 9.41 25.22
C GLN A 101 0.83 9.79 23.75
N LEU A 102 1.87 9.19 23.19
CA LEU A 102 2.32 9.35 21.81
C LEU A 102 2.37 7.98 21.15
N GLN A 103 2.19 7.92 19.83
CA GLN A 103 2.41 6.69 19.08
C GLN A 103 3.88 6.28 19.20
N VAL A 104 4.11 4.99 19.42
CA VAL A 104 5.45 4.39 19.49
C VAL A 104 5.53 3.29 18.44
N GLU A 105 6.62 3.26 17.69
CA GLU A 105 6.95 2.10 16.84
C GLU A 105 8.34 1.58 17.21
N VAL A 106 8.47 0.26 17.23
CA VAL A 106 9.65 -0.46 17.75
C VAL A 106 10.08 -1.48 16.71
N GLU A 107 11.37 -1.49 16.40
CA GLU A 107 11.96 -2.40 15.44
C GLU A 107 13.37 -2.81 15.88
N ASN A 108 13.81 -3.98 15.42
CA ASN A 108 15.17 -4.48 15.62
C ASN A 108 16.22 -3.50 15.03
N ASP A 109 17.37 -3.42 15.67
CA ASP A 109 18.48 -2.53 15.32
C ASP A 109 19.08 -2.77 13.93
N VAL A 110 19.25 -4.03 13.52
CA VAL A 110 19.75 -4.40 12.20
C VAL A 110 18.73 -4.08 11.13
N ASN A 111 17.44 -4.32 11.41
CA ASN A 111 16.35 -3.92 10.54
C ASN A 111 16.29 -2.40 10.36
N CYS A 112 16.46 -1.64 11.44
CA CYS A 112 16.59 -0.19 11.37
C CYS A 112 17.79 0.23 10.51
N ALA A 113 18.95 -0.41 10.68
CA ALA A 113 20.10 -0.11 9.84
C ALA A 113 19.81 -0.33 8.34
N GLY A 114 19.18 -1.44 7.98
CA GLY A 114 18.75 -1.71 6.61
C GLY A 114 17.77 -0.67 6.06
N LEU A 115 16.79 -0.26 6.87
CA LEU A 115 15.81 0.79 6.51
C LEU A 115 16.44 2.17 6.35
N ALA A 116 17.45 2.52 7.15
CA ALA A 116 18.17 3.78 7.00
C ALA A 116 18.95 3.82 5.68
N GLU A 117 19.63 2.73 5.35
CA GLU A 117 20.42 2.63 4.13
C GLU A 117 19.56 2.58 2.87
N SER A 118 18.39 1.95 2.92
CA SER A 118 17.43 1.96 1.79
C SER A 118 16.67 3.28 1.63
N TRP A 119 16.71 4.18 2.61
CA TRP A 119 15.97 5.43 2.55
C TRP A 119 16.85 6.63 2.18
N ILE A 120 17.88 6.92 2.98
CA ILE A 120 18.75 8.10 2.80
C ILE A 120 20.24 7.74 2.70
N GLY A 121 20.57 6.44 2.71
CA GLY A 121 21.93 5.94 2.58
C GLY A 121 22.28 5.40 1.20
N THR A 122 23.24 4.48 1.17
CA THR A 122 23.85 3.96 -0.06
C THR A 122 22.85 3.20 -0.95
N GLY A 123 21.81 2.61 -0.34
CA GLY A 123 20.83 1.75 -1.01
C GLY A 123 19.57 2.47 -1.47
N LYS A 124 19.48 3.81 -1.42
CA LYS A 124 18.25 4.58 -1.70
C LYS A 124 17.58 4.31 -3.05
N ASP A 125 18.37 3.91 -4.06
CA ASP A 125 17.90 3.67 -5.42
C ASP A 125 17.78 2.16 -5.75
N ALA A 126 18.11 1.28 -4.79
CA ALA A 126 18.05 -0.17 -4.97
C ALA A 126 16.65 -0.69 -4.63
N LYS A 127 16.10 -1.56 -5.50
CA LYS A 127 14.79 -2.19 -5.26
C LYS A 127 14.90 -3.40 -4.35
N SER A 128 16.02 -4.11 -4.38
CA SER A 128 16.32 -5.21 -3.47
C SER A 128 17.69 -5.03 -2.83
N LEU A 129 17.70 -5.00 -1.51
CA LEU A 129 18.87 -4.68 -0.69
C LEU A 129 18.96 -5.69 0.46
N PHE A 130 20.15 -6.23 0.69
CA PHE A 130 20.48 -6.93 1.93
C PHE A 130 21.50 -6.12 2.73
N CYS A 131 21.14 -5.67 3.94
CA CYS A 131 22.07 -5.03 4.86
C CYS A 131 22.66 -6.09 5.79
N LEU A 132 23.99 -6.19 5.82
CA LEU A 132 24.77 -7.09 6.67
C LEU A 132 25.53 -6.25 7.70
N THR A 133 25.22 -6.40 8.99
CA THR A 133 25.91 -5.67 10.06
C THR A 133 26.93 -6.57 10.76
N ILE A 134 28.17 -6.10 10.87
CA ILE A 134 29.28 -6.84 11.50
C ILE A 134 29.74 -6.08 12.73
N GLY A 135 29.43 -6.61 13.91
CA GLY A 135 29.75 -6.01 15.19
C GLY A 135 30.14 -7.07 16.22
N THR A 136 29.53 -7.00 17.40
CA THR A 136 29.69 -8.03 18.44
C THR A 136 29.18 -9.39 17.98
N GLY A 137 28.14 -9.40 17.15
CA GLY A 137 27.65 -10.53 16.37
C GLY A 137 27.55 -10.17 14.88
N ILE A 138 26.75 -10.95 14.14
CA ILE A 138 26.44 -10.66 12.74
C ILE A 138 24.92 -10.70 12.56
N GLY A 139 24.36 -9.62 12.02
CA GLY A 139 22.94 -9.54 11.70
C GLY A 139 22.71 -9.26 10.22
N GLY A 140 21.51 -9.60 9.75
CA GLY A 140 21.06 -9.30 8.40
C GLY A 140 19.68 -8.64 8.39
N SER A 141 19.44 -7.80 7.40
CA SER A 141 18.13 -7.24 7.10
C SER A 141 17.89 -7.23 5.60
N TYR A 142 16.74 -7.75 5.18
CA TYR A 142 16.35 -7.78 3.77
C TYR A 142 15.26 -6.75 3.48
N ILE A 143 15.53 -5.86 2.54
CA ILE A 143 14.60 -4.86 2.03
C ILE A 143 14.29 -5.21 0.57
N LEU A 144 13.01 -5.30 0.24
CA LEU A 144 12.54 -5.51 -1.14
C LEU A 144 11.37 -4.56 -1.39
N ASP A 145 11.43 -3.84 -2.51
CA ASP A 145 10.47 -2.81 -2.92
C ASP A 145 10.20 -1.78 -1.80
N ASN A 146 11.28 -1.31 -1.17
CA ASN A 146 11.25 -0.38 -0.03
C ASN A 146 10.51 -0.89 1.22
N LYS A 147 10.23 -2.20 1.29
CA LYS A 147 9.59 -2.85 2.44
C LYS A 147 10.58 -3.74 3.16
N LEU A 148 10.52 -3.70 4.48
CA LEU A 148 11.28 -4.60 5.34
C LEU A 148 10.65 -6.00 5.31
N HIS A 149 11.47 -7.02 5.02
CA HIS A 149 11.07 -8.41 5.09
C HIS A 149 11.44 -9.02 6.44
N THR A 150 10.52 -8.92 7.40
CA THR A 150 10.71 -9.41 8.78
C THR A 150 10.58 -10.93 8.93
N GLY A 151 10.06 -11.62 7.91
CA GLY A 151 9.73 -13.05 7.98
C GLY A 151 8.46 -13.33 8.79
N HIS A 152 8.00 -14.58 8.78
CA HIS A 152 6.72 -14.99 9.39
C HIS A 152 6.66 -14.79 10.91
N SER A 153 7.79 -14.98 11.60
CA SER A 153 7.92 -14.86 13.06
C SER A 153 8.77 -13.67 13.50
N PHE A 154 8.95 -12.68 12.64
CA PHE A 154 9.77 -11.48 12.89
C PHE A 154 11.27 -11.73 13.13
N SER A 155 11.77 -12.90 12.72
CA SER A 155 13.18 -13.33 12.84
C SER A 155 13.86 -13.53 11.48
N GLY A 156 13.34 -12.91 10.43
CA GLY A 156 13.96 -12.93 9.10
C GLY A 156 15.29 -12.19 9.11
N GLY A 157 16.29 -12.72 8.37
CA GLY A 157 17.60 -12.08 8.26
C GLY A 157 18.58 -12.41 9.39
N GLU A 158 18.26 -13.34 10.29
CA GLU A 158 19.12 -13.83 11.37
C GLU A 158 20.31 -14.68 10.88
N ILE A 159 21.09 -14.12 9.96
CA ILE A 159 22.14 -14.83 9.24
C ILE A 159 23.33 -15.17 10.13
N GLY A 160 23.46 -14.60 11.33
CA GLY A 160 24.52 -14.92 12.27
C GLY A 160 24.47 -16.39 12.71
N TYR A 161 23.27 -16.99 12.72
CA TYR A 161 23.06 -18.38 13.13
C TYR A 161 23.23 -19.40 12.02
N ILE A 162 23.45 -18.99 10.76
CA ILE A 162 23.62 -19.95 9.66
C ILE A 162 24.88 -20.80 9.92
N PRO A 163 24.81 -22.12 9.68
CA PRO A 163 25.97 -22.98 9.83
C PRO A 163 26.94 -22.75 8.67
N ILE A 164 28.17 -22.39 8.98
CA ILE A 164 29.30 -22.34 8.05
C ILE A 164 30.39 -23.24 8.61
N GLU A 165 30.76 -24.27 7.85
CA GLU A 165 31.88 -25.17 8.18
C GLU A 165 31.82 -25.75 9.61
N GLY A 166 30.62 -26.03 10.11
CA GLY A 166 30.40 -26.70 11.40
C GLY A 166 30.22 -25.77 12.61
N ASP A 167 30.23 -24.46 12.43
CA ASP A 167 29.88 -23.49 13.49
C ASP A 167 28.94 -22.39 12.96
N GLN A 168 28.43 -21.54 13.84
CA GLN A 168 27.57 -20.41 13.49
C GLN A 168 28.41 -19.30 12.83
N PHE A 169 27.87 -18.68 11.78
CA PHE A 169 28.55 -17.62 11.04
C PHE A 169 29.07 -16.49 11.94
N GLU A 170 28.28 -16.06 12.93
CA GLU A 170 28.71 -15.00 13.86
C GLU A 170 29.89 -15.41 14.76
N LYS A 171 29.98 -16.69 15.13
CA LYS A 171 31.09 -17.21 15.94
C LYS A 171 32.37 -17.30 15.15
N LEU A 172 32.29 -17.30 13.82
CA LEU A 172 33.43 -17.34 12.92
C LEU A 172 33.85 -15.95 12.43
N ALA A 173 32.90 -15.04 12.20
CA ALA A 173 33.13 -13.80 11.46
C ALA A 173 32.65 -12.51 12.13
N SER A 174 32.40 -12.52 13.44
CA SER A 174 32.14 -11.29 14.21
C SER A 174 33.43 -10.55 14.59
N THR A 175 33.30 -9.27 14.94
CA THR A 175 34.41 -8.47 15.48
C THR A 175 34.87 -9.02 16.83
N SER A 176 33.93 -9.51 17.67
CA SER A 176 34.27 -10.14 18.95
C SER A 176 35.14 -11.37 18.76
N THR A 177 34.82 -12.24 17.79
CA THR A 177 35.67 -13.41 17.49
C THR A 177 37.05 -12.99 17.02
N LEU A 178 37.15 -11.98 16.14
CA LEU A 178 38.46 -11.46 15.68
C LEU A 178 39.33 -11.04 16.87
N VAL A 179 38.79 -10.19 17.75
CA VAL A 179 39.54 -9.68 18.92
C VAL A 179 39.94 -10.81 19.86
N ARG A 180 39.01 -11.71 20.19
CA ARG A 180 39.25 -12.86 21.07
C ARG A 180 40.35 -13.77 20.55
N ASN A 181 40.33 -14.10 19.26
CA ASN A 181 41.35 -14.98 18.67
C ASN A 181 42.73 -14.33 18.72
N VAL A 182 42.83 -13.05 18.32
CA VAL A 182 44.10 -12.32 18.35
C VAL A 182 44.63 -12.20 19.77
N ALA A 183 43.79 -11.85 20.74
CA ALA A 183 44.17 -11.76 22.15
C ALA A 183 44.71 -13.11 22.66
N THR A 184 44.01 -14.21 22.35
CA THR A 184 44.42 -15.57 22.71
C THR A 184 45.77 -15.94 22.10
N LEU A 185 45.96 -15.71 20.80
CA LEU A 185 47.20 -16.03 20.08
C LEU A 185 48.39 -15.19 20.54
N LYS A 186 48.15 -13.97 21.03
CA LYS A 186 49.17 -13.08 21.59
C LYS A 186 49.39 -13.26 23.09
N GLY A 187 48.58 -14.10 23.76
CA GLY A 187 48.63 -14.26 25.22
C GLY A 187 48.24 -13.00 26.00
N MET A 188 47.35 -12.18 25.44
CA MET A 188 46.87 -10.92 26.03
C MET A 188 45.42 -11.06 26.51
N SER A 189 44.97 -10.13 27.37
CA SER A 189 43.56 -10.06 27.76
C SER A 189 42.70 -9.46 26.64
N GLU A 190 41.48 -9.98 26.45
CA GLU A 190 40.50 -9.39 25.51
C GLU A 190 40.18 -7.92 25.84
N ALA A 191 40.27 -7.53 27.12
CA ALA A 191 40.01 -6.16 27.56
C ALA A 191 41.11 -5.16 27.10
N GLU A 192 42.28 -5.66 26.72
CA GLU A 192 43.41 -4.85 26.28
C GLU A 192 43.40 -4.59 24.77
N LEU A 193 42.47 -5.21 24.03
CA LEU A 193 42.42 -5.17 22.58
C LEU A 193 41.01 -4.81 22.10
N ASN A 194 40.94 -4.04 21.02
CA ASN A 194 39.69 -3.77 20.33
C ASN A 194 39.89 -3.96 18.82
N GLY A 195 38.78 -4.02 18.08
CA GLY A 195 38.84 -4.24 16.63
C GLY A 195 39.76 -3.25 15.92
N LYS A 196 39.69 -1.96 16.28
CA LYS A 196 40.55 -0.92 15.69
C LYS A 196 42.04 -1.23 15.88
N ALA A 197 42.46 -1.59 17.09
CA ALA A 197 43.84 -1.94 17.40
C ALA A 197 44.33 -3.17 16.60
N VAL A 198 43.47 -4.18 16.38
CA VAL A 198 43.80 -5.34 15.53
C VAL A 198 44.13 -4.90 14.10
N PHE A 199 43.33 -4.02 13.50
CA PHE A 199 43.58 -3.51 12.15
C PHE A 199 44.84 -2.64 12.08
N GLU A 200 45.09 -1.80 13.09
CA GLU A 200 46.31 -0.98 13.16
C GLU A 200 47.57 -1.84 13.25
N LEU A 201 47.56 -2.90 14.06
CA LEU A 201 48.66 -3.86 14.15
C LEU A 201 48.88 -4.62 12.84
N ALA A 202 47.80 -5.05 12.16
CA ALA A 202 47.92 -5.70 10.85
C ALA A 202 48.53 -4.77 9.79
N GLN A 203 48.13 -3.50 9.78
CA GLN A 203 48.73 -2.48 8.89
C GLN A 203 50.20 -2.21 9.21
N ALA A 204 50.61 -2.38 10.48
CA ALA A 204 52.01 -2.30 10.91
C ALA A 204 52.82 -3.58 10.61
N GLY A 205 52.23 -4.60 9.98
CA GLY A 205 52.91 -5.83 9.57
C GLY A 205 52.83 -6.97 10.58
N ASP A 206 51.95 -6.90 11.57
CA ASP A 206 51.76 -7.99 12.54
C ASP A 206 51.12 -9.23 11.88
N GLU A 207 51.89 -10.31 11.77
CA GLU A 207 51.47 -11.52 11.05
C GLU A 207 50.24 -12.19 11.66
N ILE A 208 50.09 -12.20 12.99
CA ILE A 208 48.94 -12.80 13.67
C ILE A 208 47.68 -12.01 13.32
N CYS A 209 47.74 -10.68 13.38
CA CYS A 209 46.59 -9.84 13.05
C CYS A 209 46.21 -9.95 11.56
N ILE A 210 47.20 -10.03 10.66
CA ILE A 210 46.96 -10.24 9.23
C ILE A 210 46.24 -11.57 9.00
N GLN A 211 46.75 -12.68 9.54
CA GLN A 211 46.17 -14.01 9.37
C GLN A 211 44.74 -14.10 9.92
N GLU A 212 44.47 -13.50 11.08
CA GLU A 212 43.13 -13.51 11.66
C GLU A 212 42.14 -12.61 10.90
N ILE A 213 42.61 -11.53 10.25
CA ILE A 213 41.77 -10.74 9.33
C ILE A 213 41.50 -11.53 8.04
N GLU A 214 42.48 -12.24 7.49
CA GLU A 214 42.27 -13.10 6.31
C GLU A 214 41.27 -14.23 6.61
N ARG A 215 41.37 -14.84 7.80
CA ARG A 215 40.40 -15.84 8.30
C ARG A 215 38.99 -15.22 8.42
N LEU A 216 38.88 -14.02 8.98
CA LEU A 216 37.60 -13.29 9.05
C LEU A 216 37.02 -13.06 7.65
N VAL A 217 37.83 -12.57 6.71
CA VAL A 217 37.44 -12.29 5.32
C VAL A 217 36.97 -13.56 4.60
N TYR A 218 37.65 -14.69 4.83
CA TYR A 218 37.23 -15.99 4.30
C TYR A 218 35.79 -16.33 4.69
N TYR A 219 35.47 -16.27 5.99
CA TYR A 219 34.12 -16.60 6.46
C TYR A 219 33.08 -15.55 6.08
N LEU A 220 33.43 -14.26 6.09
CA LEU A 220 32.55 -13.20 5.58
C LEU A 220 32.15 -13.44 4.12
N SER A 221 33.11 -13.84 3.29
CA SER A 221 32.85 -14.16 1.89
C SER A 221 31.87 -15.34 1.73
N LYS A 222 31.97 -16.39 2.57
CA LYS A 222 31.01 -17.51 2.57
C LYS A 222 29.59 -17.05 2.95
N GLY A 223 29.47 -16.19 3.96
CA GLY A 223 28.18 -15.62 4.36
C GLY A 223 27.57 -14.74 3.26
N ILE A 224 28.37 -13.84 2.67
CA ILE A 224 27.94 -12.98 1.55
C ILE A 224 27.56 -13.82 0.32
N ALA A 225 28.33 -14.86 0.00
CA ALA A 225 28.00 -15.77 -1.10
C ALA A 225 26.66 -16.47 -0.86
N THR A 226 26.40 -16.92 0.37
CA THR A 226 25.11 -17.52 0.74
C THR A 226 23.96 -16.54 0.50
N ILE A 227 24.11 -15.28 0.94
CA ILE A 227 23.10 -14.23 0.72
C ILE A 227 22.91 -13.98 -0.79
N ALA A 228 24.00 -13.86 -1.54
CA ALA A 228 23.96 -13.59 -2.98
C ALA A 228 23.26 -14.71 -3.76
N TYR A 229 23.47 -15.98 -3.40
CA TYR A 229 22.81 -17.09 -4.07
C TYR A 229 21.35 -17.29 -3.65
N MET A 230 21.05 -17.12 -2.36
CA MET A 230 19.70 -17.36 -1.84
C MET A 230 18.74 -16.22 -2.16
N MET A 231 19.20 -14.98 -2.01
CA MET A 231 18.36 -13.80 -2.11
C MET A 231 18.56 -13.04 -3.43
N ASN A 232 19.74 -13.16 -4.04
CA ASN A 232 20.13 -12.46 -5.27
C ASN A 232 19.70 -10.97 -5.30
N PRO A 233 20.09 -10.17 -4.28
CA PRO A 233 19.69 -8.76 -4.23
C PRO A 233 20.47 -7.93 -5.27
N GLU A 234 19.92 -6.77 -5.64
CA GLU A 234 20.64 -5.75 -6.43
C GLU A 234 21.85 -5.22 -5.67
N MET A 235 21.76 -5.15 -4.34
CA MET A 235 22.83 -4.66 -3.49
C MET A 235 22.96 -5.41 -2.15
N ILE A 236 24.19 -5.65 -1.72
CA ILE A 236 24.54 -6.05 -0.34
C ILE A 236 25.33 -4.90 0.28
N ILE A 237 24.78 -4.30 1.34
CA ILE A 237 25.45 -3.24 2.10
C ILE A 237 26.09 -3.84 3.34
N ILE A 238 27.39 -3.63 3.52
CA ILE A 238 28.13 -4.05 4.71
C ILE A 238 28.21 -2.85 5.67
N GLY A 239 27.68 -3.06 6.88
CA GLY A 239 27.68 -2.10 7.99
C GLY A 239 28.35 -2.66 9.25
N GLY A 240 28.26 -1.90 10.34
CA GLY A 240 28.84 -2.25 11.64
C GLY A 240 30.22 -1.62 11.89
N GLY A 241 30.72 -1.74 13.12
CA GLY A 241 31.91 -0.98 13.57
C GLY A 241 33.18 -1.26 12.77
N ILE A 242 33.27 -2.43 12.14
CA ILE A 242 34.44 -2.84 11.36
C ILE A 242 34.60 -2.05 10.05
N THR A 243 33.52 -1.43 9.55
CA THR A 243 33.56 -0.66 8.30
C THR A 243 34.32 0.66 8.43
N ALA A 244 34.68 1.07 9.67
CA ALA A 244 35.64 2.14 9.90
C ALA A 244 37.01 1.87 9.25
N GLN A 245 37.33 0.59 8.98
CA GLN A 245 38.58 0.13 8.35
C GLN A 245 38.36 -0.28 6.89
N LYS A 246 37.35 0.28 6.21
CA LYS A 246 36.93 -0.11 4.85
C LYS A 246 38.07 -0.12 3.83
N ASP A 247 39.01 0.82 3.91
CA ASP A 247 40.09 0.94 2.91
C ASP A 247 41.04 -0.27 2.96
N TYR A 248 41.17 -0.91 4.12
CA TYR A 248 41.94 -2.13 4.31
C TYR A 248 41.08 -3.39 4.08
N LEU A 249 39.87 -3.41 4.64
CA LEU A 249 39.02 -4.61 4.65
C LEU A 249 38.36 -4.90 3.30
N TYR A 250 37.86 -3.87 2.61
CA TYR A 250 37.04 -4.02 1.42
C TYR A 250 37.78 -4.68 0.24
N PRO A 251 39.04 -4.32 -0.08
CA PRO A 251 39.80 -5.02 -1.13
C PRO A 251 40.00 -6.51 -0.85
N LEU A 252 40.18 -6.89 0.43
CA LEU A 252 40.34 -8.28 0.84
C LEU A 252 39.04 -9.07 0.64
N ILE A 253 37.90 -8.50 1.08
CA ILE A 253 36.57 -9.07 0.86
C ILE A 253 36.34 -9.26 -0.63
N TRP A 254 36.56 -8.23 -1.45
CA TRP A 254 36.33 -8.29 -2.88
C TRP A 254 37.17 -9.39 -3.56
N LYS A 255 38.46 -9.49 -3.23
CA LYS A 255 39.37 -10.53 -3.75
C LYS A 255 38.89 -11.94 -3.39
N GLN A 256 38.31 -12.12 -2.21
CA GLN A 256 37.81 -13.41 -1.77
C GLN A 256 36.45 -13.75 -2.40
N LEU A 257 35.55 -12.78 -2.54
CA LEU A 257 34.26 -12.94 -3.23
C LEU A 257 34.41 -13.38 -4.68
N GLN A 258 35.45 -12.90 -5.38
CA GLN A 258 35.76 -13.34 -6.75
C GLN A 258 36.06 -14.85 -6.87
N LYS A 259 36.43 -15.51 -5.76
CA LYS A 259 36.64 -16.96 -5.72
C LYS A 259 35.37 -17.71 -5.33
N ASP A 260 34.55 -17.12 -4.45
CA ASP A 260 33.39 -17.78 -3.84
C ASP A 260 32.08 -17.57 -4.62
N ILE A 261 31.99 -16.52 -5.45
CA ILE A 261 30.79 -16.16 -6.20
C ILE A 261 31.07 -16.20 -7.71
N ILE A 262 30.18 -16.86 -8.47
CA ILE A 262 30.31 -16.90 -9.92
C ILE A 262 30.20 -15.50 -10.55
N PRO A 263 30.93 -15.21 -11.64
CA PRO A 263 30.97 -13.87 -12.23
C PRO A 263 29.61 -13.29 -12.62
N ALA A 264 28.66 -14.14 -13.03
CA ALA A 264 27.33 -13.71 -13.45
C ALA A 264 26.51 -13.07 -12.32
N VAL A 265 26.68 -13.56 -11.08
CA VAL A 265 26.01 -13.02 -9.88
C VAL A 265 26.78 -11.80 -9.37
N LEU A 266 28.10 -11.94 -9.18
CA LEU A 266 28.95 -10.88 -8.61
C LEU A 266 28.94 -9.59 -9.45
N LYS A 267 28.74 -9.69 -10.77
CA LYS A 267 28.65 -8.51 -11.66
C LYS A 267 27.33 -7.74 -11.50
N LYS A 268 26.26 -8.39 -11.04
CA LYS A 268 24.91 -7.80 -10.94
C LYS A 268 24.52 -7.41 -9.52
N THR A 269 25.09 -8.07 -8.51
CA THR A 269 24.92 -7.71 -7.10
C THR A 269 26.03 -6.76 -6.67
N LYS A 270 25.68 -5.50 -6.44
CA LYS A 270 26.64 -4.51 -5.92
C LYS A 270 26.97 -4.82 -4.46
N ILE A 271 28.24 -4.76 -4.09
CA ILE A 271 28.67 -4.83 -2.70
C ILE A 271 29.11 -3.43 -2.32
N GLU A 272 28.57 -2.87 -1.23
CA GLU A 272 28.82 -1.48 -0.84
C GLU A 272 28.96 -1.35 0.67
N ILE A 273 29.45 -0.20 1.14
CA ILE A 273 29.56 0.12 2.57
C ILE A 273 28.41 1.03 3.01
N ALA A 274 27.91 0.81 4.22
CA ALA A 274 26.85 1.61 4.83
C ALA A 274 27.30 3.07 5.03
N GLN A 275 26.43 4.03 4.70
CA GLN A 275 26.71 5.47 4.80
C GLN A 275 26.35 6.06 6.17
N ASN A 276 25.24 5.63 6.78
CA ASN A 276 24.70 6.27 7.99
C ASN A 276 25.42 5.87 9.28
N LEU A 277 26.20 4.78 9.24
CA LEU A 277 27.06 4.32 10.35
C LEU A 277 26.32 4.33 11.71
N ASN A 278 26.84 5.09 12.68
CA ASN A 278 26.32 5.17 14.04
C ASN A 278 24.94 5.83 14.19
N ASN A 279 24.39 6.39 13.10
CA ASN A 279 23.07 7.02 13.06
C ASN A 279 21.98 6.11 12.49
N ALA A 280 22.37 4.99 11.87
CA ALA A 280 21.46 4.13 11.12
C ALA A 280 20.30 3.60 11.97
N GLY A 281 20.53 3.26 13.24
CA GLY A 281 19.48 2.82 14.16
C GLY A 281 18.35 3.84 14.32
N MET A 282 18.66 5.09 14.70
CA MET A 282 17.64 6.13 14.90
C MET A 282 16.95 6.57 13.59
N ILE A 283 17.70 6.69 12.49
CA ILE A 283 17.13 7.02 11.17
C ILE A 283 16.20 5.90 10.71
N GLY A 284 16.62 4.65 10.89
CA GLY A 284 15.88 3.46 10.54
C GLY A 284 14.59 3.30 11.33
N ALA A 285 14.65 3.56 12.63
CA ALA A 285 13.47 3.56 13.49
C ALA A 285 12.44 4.61 13.04
N LEU A 286 12.91 5.80 12.65
CA LEU A 286 12.04 6.82 12.05
C LEU A 286 11.42 6.33 10.74
N ARG A 287 12.23 5.73 9.85
CA ARG A 287 11.72 5.17 8.59
C ARG A 287 10.66 4.09 8.84
N HIS A 288 10.92 3.19 9.79
CA HIS A 288 9.96 2.17 10.22
C HIS A 288 8.66 2.81 10.70
N PHE A 289 8.75 3.82 11.57
CA PHE A 289 7.58 4.56 12.06
C PHE A 289 6.74 5.12 10.91
N MET A 290 7.38 5.78 9.94
CA MET A 290 6.69 6.36 8.78
C MET A 290 6.03 5.29 7.91
N LEU A 291 6.68 4.14 7.72
CA LEU A 291 6.10 3.00 7.01
C LEU A 291 4.87 2.45 7.73
N GLN A 292 4.93 2.25 9.05
CA GLN A 292 3.78 1.78 9.83
C GLN A 292 2.63 2.80 9.85
N GLU A 293 2.95 4.09 9.93
CA GLU A 293 1.97 5.16 9.79
C GLU A 293 1.27 5.10 8.42
N SER A 294 2.01 4.78 7.35
CA SER A 294 1.45 4.62 5.99
C SER A 294 0.68 3.31 5.78
N LEU A 295 1.04 2.22 6.48
CA LEU A 295 0.44 0.88 6.36
C LEU A 295 -0.84 0.69 7.17
N LYS A 296 -1.09 1.53 8.18
CA LYS A 296 -2.39 1.54 8.85
C LYS A 296 -3.43 1.69 7.76
N PRO A 297 -4.38 0.73 7.61
CA PRO A 297 -5.40 0.86 6.60
C PRO A 297 -6.04 2.21 6.84
N LEU A 298 -5.82 3.11 5.88
CA LEU A 298 -6.68 4.25 5.69
C LEU A 298 -8.04 3.60 5.46
N LYS A 299 -8.78 3.32 6.53
CA LYS A 299 -10.21 3.60 6.47
C LYS A 299 -10.18 5.08 6.10
N SER A 300 -10.36 5.37 4.82
CA SER A 300 -10.37 6.73 4.33
C SER A 300 -11.23 7.51 5.31
N VAL A 301 -10.82 8.73 5.65
CA VAL A 301 -11.67 9.61 6.47
C VAL A 301 -13.11 9.57 5.95
N THR A 302 -13.29 9.47 4.62
CA THR A 302 -14.59 9.23 3.98
C THR A 302 -15.21 7.88 4.35
N THR A 303 -14.50 6.75 4.26
CA THR A 303 -15.01 5.42 4.64
C THR A 303 -15.43 5.33 6.11
N ILE A 304 -14.68 5.93 7.04
CA ILE A 304 -15.07 5.97 8.46
C ILE A 304 -16.37 6.75 8.63
N ILE A 305 -16.48 7.90 7.96
CA ILE A 305 -17.68 8.74 8.00
C ILE A 305 -18.87 8.03 7.36
N GLU A 306 -18.70 7.47 6.16
CA GLU A 306 -19.74 6.80 5.36
C GLU A 306 -20.30 5.57 6.08
N SER A 307 -19.43 4.69 6.59
CA SER A 307 -19.84 3.48 7.32
C SER A 307 -20.59 3.76 8.62
N ASN A 308 -20.50 4.99 9.15
CA ASN A 308 -21.15 5.40 10.39
C ASN A 308 -22.23 6.48 10.20
N LEU A 309 -22.61 6.83 8.96
CA LEU A 309 -23.63 7.86 8.67
C LEU A 309 -24.95 7.63 9.42
N HIS A 310 -25.36 6.36 9.59
CA HIS A 310 -26.58 5.96 10.30
C HIS A 310 -26.53 6.25 11.81
N LYS A 311 -25.32 6.38 12.41
CA LYS A 311 -25.12 6.67 13.83
C LYS A 311 -25.07 8.18 14.14
N LEU A 312 -25.07 9.01 13.10
CA LEU A 312 -24.92 10.46 13.21
C LEU A 312 -26.28 11.16 13.30
N THR A 313 -26.36 12.18 14.14
CA THR A 313 -27.50 13.10 14.18
C THR A 313 -27.60 13.93 12.90
N LYS A 314 -28.76 14.55 12.63
CA LYS A 314 -28.94 15.42 11.45
C LYS A 314 -27.88 16.52 11.31
N ARG A 315 -27.43 17.11 12.43
CA ARG A 315 -26.36 18.12 12.43
C ARG A 315 -24.97 17.53 12.17
N GLU A 316 -24.71 16.34 12.69
CA GLU A 316 -23.46 15.60 12.43
C GLU A 316 -23.39 15.06 11.00
N GLN A 317 -24.52 14.73 10.38
CA GLN A 317 -24.59 14.36 8.96
C GLN A 317 -24.25 15.53 8.02
N ILE A 318 -24.52 16.79 8.44
CA ILE A 318 -24.08 17.97 7.69
C ILE A 318 -22.55 18.06 7.72
N ILE A 319 -21.93 17.82 8.89
CA ILE A 319 -20.47 17.77 9.04
C ILE A 319 -19.88 16.65 8.17
N ALA A 320 -20.46 15.46 8.22
CA ALA A 320 -20.07 14.29 7.42
C ALA A 320 -20.04 14.60 5.91
N LYS A 321 -21.16 15.10 5.38
CA LYS A 321 -21.29 15.44 3.95
C LYS A 321 -20.27 16.47 3.51
N TYR A 322 -20.07 17.52 4.34
CA TYR A 322 -19.10 18.55 4.03
C TYR A 322 -17.67 17.98 3.94
N ILE A 323 -17.25 17.16 4.92
CA ILE A 323 -15.90 16.58 4.96
C ILE A 323 -15.67 15.66 3.76
N ILE A 324 -16.64 14.80 3.42
CA ILE A 324 -16.52 13.89 2.27
C ILE A 324 -16.31 14.67 0.96
N GLN A 325 -17.08 15.75 0.77
CA GLN A 325 -17.03 16.56 -0.46
C GLN A 325 -15.82 17.50 -0.54
N ASN A 326 -15.20 17.82 0.60
CA ASN A 326 -14.18 18.87 0.68
C ASN A 326 -12.92 18.40 1.40
N LEU A 327 -12.63 17.10 1.36
CA LEU A 327 -11.59 16.43 2.15
C LEU A 327 -10.23 17.14 2.04
N GLU A 328 -9.84 17.57 0.84
CA GLU A 328 -8.57 18.28 0.58
C GLU A 328 -8.47 19.66 1.25
N SER A 329 -9.61 20.32 1.48
CA SER A 329 -9.65 21.65 2.11
C SER A 329 -9.71 21.58 3.64
N VAL A 330 -10.16 20.45 4.21
CA VAL A 330 -10.33 20.27 5.65
C VAL A 330 -9.03 20.49 6.42
N PRO A 331 -7.85 20.00 5.98
CA PRO A 331 -6.57 20.28 6.64
C PRO A 331 -6.26 21.76 6.83
N ASN A 332 -6.81 22.64 5.99
CA ASN A 332 -6.48 24.08 5.98
C ASN A 332 -7.49 24.94 6.76
N LYS A 333 -8.47 24.33 7.43
CA LYS A 333 -9.49 25.03 8.21
C LYS A 333 -9.33 24.79 9.70
N THR A 334 -9.48 25.83 10.50
CA THR A 334 -9.67 25.74 11.94
C THR A 334 -11.09 25.24 12.26
N ILE A 335 -11.30 24.75 13.49
CA ILE A 335 -12.63 24.29 13.91
C ILE A 335 -13.66 25.42 13.85
N SER A 336 -13.25 26.65 14.18
CA SER A 336 -14.07 27.85 14.13
C SER A 336 -14.45 28.25 12.72
N GLU A 337 -13.53 28.14 11.76
CA GLU A 337 -13.81 28.40 10.33
C GLU A 337 -14.76 27.35 9.76
N LEU A 338 -14.53 26.07 10.07
CA LEU A 338 -15.43 25.00 9.65
C LEU A 338 -16.83 25.19 10.24
N SER A 339 -16.90 25.46 11.55
CA SER A 339 -18.14 25.76 12.31
C SER A 339 -18.96 26.87 11.66
N ARG A 340 -18.32 27.99 11.34
CA ARG A 340 -18.97 29.14 10.67
C ARG A 340 -19.45 28.77 9.27
N GLN A 341 -18.65 28.03 8.51
CA GLN A 341 -18.96 27.69 7.13
C GLN A 341 -20.14 26.74 6.99
N ILE A 342 -20.26 25.76 7.87
CA ILE A 342 -21.35 24.76 7.82
C ILE A 342 -22.51 25.08 8.77
N ASN A 343 -22.45 26.21 9.48
CA ASN A 343 -23.42 26.67 10.48
C ASN A 343 -23.71 25.62 11.57
N VAL A 344 -22.66 25.03 12.14
CA VAL A 344 -22.74 24.03 13.23
C VAL A 344 -21.78 24.42 14.34
N SER A 345 -22.22 24.35 15.61
CA SER A 345 -21.35 24.70 16.74
C SER A 345 -20.08 23.85 16.83
N GLU A 346 -18.99 24.45 17.27
CA GLU A 346 -17.70 23.75 17.49
C GLU A 346 -17.86 22.53 18.40
N ALA A 347 -18.66 22.63 19.46
CA ALA A 347 -18.98 21.51 20.35
C ALA A 347 -19.64 20.32 19.63
N THR A 348 -20.40 20.58 18.57
CA THR A 348 -21.01 19.53 17.74
C THR A 348 -19.97 18.89 16.82
N ILE A 349 -19.02 19.66 16.29
CA ILE A 349 -17.88 19.14 15.52
C ILE A 349 -16.97 18.28 16.41
N THR A 350 -16.72 18.69 17.66
CA THR A 350 -15.94 17.89 18.62
C THR A 350 -16.63 16.57 18.94
N ARG A 351 -17.94 16.60 19.21
CA ARG A 351 -18.74 15.36 19.44
C ARG A 351 -18.76 14.45 18.22
N PHE A 352 -18.86 15.01 17.01
CA PHE A 352 -18.72 14.26 15.76
C PHE A 352 -17.37 13.53 15.69
N CYS A 353 -16.27 14.24 15.98
CA CYS A 353 -14.92 13.65 15.95
C CYS A 353 -14.74 12.55 16.99
N GLN A 354 -15.28 12.74 18.21
CA GLN A 354 -15.22 11.73 19.27
C GLN A 354 -16.06 10.49 18.92
N LYS A 355 -17.28 10.69 18.40
CA LYS A 355 -18.22 9.61 18.05
C LYS A 355 -17.69 8.71 16.93
N LEU A 356 -16.92 9.27 16.00
CA LEU A 356 -16.30 8.54 14.89
C LEU A 356 -14.87 8.07 15.20
N GLU A 357 -14.47 8.08 16.48
CA GLU A 357 -13.15 7.63 16.94
C GLU A 357 -11.96 8.39 16.34
N PHE A 358 -12.19 9.57 15.76
CA PHE A 358 -11.12 10.50 15.39
C PHE A 358 -10.51 11.19 16.63
N GLY A 359 -11.24 11.22 17.74
CA GLY A 359 -10.82 11.81 19.02
C GLY A 359 -10.92 13.34 19.06
N SER A 360 -10.28 14.04 18.11
CA SER A 360 -10.32 15.51 18.02
C SER A 360 -10.40 16.01 16.57
N TYR A 361 -10.83 17.26 16.40
CA TYR A 361 -10.84 17.91 15.09
C TYR A 361 -9.44 18.07 14.50
N ASN A 362 -8.41 18.28 15.33
CA ASN A 362 -7.03 18.33 14.86
C ASN A 362 -6.55 16.98 14.33
N LYS A 363 -6.94 15.87 14.97
CA LYS A 363 -6.62 14.53 14.47
C LYS A 363 -7.36 14.22 13.17
N LEU A 364 -8.63 14.63 13.04
CA LEU A 364 -9.37 14.55 11.78
C LEU A 364 -8.69 15.34 10.65
N ARG A 365 -8.20 16.56 10.90
CA ARG A 365 -7.43 17.35 9.92
C ARG A 365 -6.16 16.65 9.48
N LEU A 366 -5.43 16.07 10.43
CA LEU A 366 -4.19 15.33 10.15
C LEU A 366 -4.47 14.10 9.29
N LEU A 367 -5.47 13.29 9.65
CA LEU A 367 -5.91 12.13 8.87
C LEU A 367 -6.41 12.53 7.48
N SER A 368 -7.09 13.67 7.36
CA SER A 368 -7.54 14.19 6.06
C SER A 368 -6.36 14.63 5.19
N LYS A 369 -5.31 15.19 5.80
CA LYS A 369 -4.06 15.58 5.11
C LYS A 369 -3.29 14.37 4.62
N GLU A 370 -3.19 13.34 5.47
CA GLU A 370 -2.57 12.06 5.16
C GLU A 370 -3.32 11.36 4.02
N ALA A 371 -4.65 11.33 4.05
CA ALA A 371 -5.47 10.79 2.96
C ALA A 371 -5.17 11.50 1.61
N SER A 372 -5.07 12.83 1.59
CA SER A 372 -4.74 13.60 0.37
C SER A 372 -3.30 13.44 -0.13
N VAL A 373 -2.38 12.92 0.69
CA VAL A 373 -0.98 12.65 0.30
C VAL A 373 -0.82 11.18 -0.12
N SER A 374 -1.48 10.27 0.60
CA SER A 374 -1.46 8.84 0.34
C SER A 374 -2.10 8.47 -1.01
N THR A 375 -3.16 9.14 -1.46
CA THR A 375 -3.72 8.92 -2.81
C THR A 375 -2.67 9.13 -3.91
N ARG A 376 -1.70 10.02 -3.72
CA ARG A 376 -0.60 10.28 -4.68
C ARG A 376 0.56 9.28 -4.59
N LEU A 377 0.69 8.56 -3.47
CA LEU A 377 1.78 7.61 -3.23
C LEU A 377 1.34 6.16 -3.49
N TYR A 378 0.08 5.82 -3.19
CA TYR A 378 -0.50 4.49 -3.41
C TYR A 378 -0.69 4.13 -4.90
N GLU A 379 -0.69 5.11 -5.80
CA GLU A 379 -0.71 4.87 -7.24
C GLU A 379 0.52 4.10 -7.74
N SER A 380 1.57 3.95 -6.92
CA SER A 380 2.89 3.51 -7.39
C SER A 380 3.32 2.07 -7.07
N SER A 381 2.70 1.30 -6.16
CA SER A 381 3.39 0.07 -5.70
C SER A 381 2.62 -1.25 -5.51
N GLU A 382 1.28 -1.33 -5.42
CA GLU A 382 0.66 -2.63 -5.04
C GLU A 382 -0.61 -3.06 -5.77
N MET A 383 -1.07 -2.31 -6.76
CA MET A 383 -2.32 -2.62 -7.47
C MET A 383 -2.16 -2.45 -8.98
N ALA A 384 -1.14 -3.04 -9.61
CA ALA A 384 -1.03 -3.00 -11.06
C ALA A 384 -2.32 -3.52 -11.73
N SER A 385 -2.86 -4.66 -11.28
CA SER A 385 -4.11 -5.24 -11.82
C SER A 385 -5.38 -4.46 -11.44
N LEU A 386 -5.49 -3.95 -10.21
CA LEU A 386 -6.65 -3.16 -9.80
C LEU A 386 -6.66 -1.75 -10.41
N ASN A 387 -5.49 -1.14 -10.57
CA ASN A 387 -5.35 0.12 -11.31
C ASN A 387 -5.61 -0.12 -12.80
N GLU A 388 -5.14 -1.21 -13.39
CA GLU A 388 -5.45 -1.57 -14.77
C GLU A 388 -6.96 -1.75 -14.99
N VAL A 389 -7.65 -2.51 -14.11
CA VAL A 389 -9.11 -2.65 -14.16
C VAL A 389 -9.80 -1.31 -13.98
N LYS A 390 -9.39 -0.50 -13.00
CA LYS A 390 -9.95 0.84 -12.74
C LYS A 390 -9.76 1.77 -13.94
N GLU A 391 -8.55 1.86 -14.48
CA GLU A 391 -8.24 2.69 -15.65
C GLU A 391 -9.01 2.21 -16.88
N THR A 392 -9.23 0.89 -17.02
CA THR A 392 -10.07 0.34 -18.09
C THR A 392 -11.52 0.81 -17.97
N TYR A 393 -12.13 0.77 -16.78
CA TYR A 393 -13.47 1.30 -16.54
C TYR A 393 -13.54 2.83 -16.70
N LEU A 394 -12.53 3.57 -16.23
CA LEU A 394 -12.47 5.03 -16.40
C LEU A 394 -12.33 5.42 -17.88
N SER A 395 -11.53 4.66 -18.64
CA SER A 395 -11.40 4.82 -20.10
C SER A 395 -12.73 4.56 -20.80
N MET A 396 -13.44 3.48 -20.44
CA MET A 396 -14.78 3.20 -20.95
C MET A 396 -15.75 4.37 -20.71
N LEU A 397 -15.82 4.88 -19.48
CA LEU A 397 -16.71 6.01 -19.16
C LEU A 397 -16.36 7.27 -19.95
N LYS A 398 -15.07 7.58 -20.16
CA LYS A 398 -14.64 8.71 -21.00
C LYS A 398 -15.02 8.51 -22.47
N LYS A 399 -14.98 7.28 -22.99
CA LYS A 399 -15.40 6.98 -24.37
C LYS A 399 -16.90 7.21 -24.57
N PHE A 400 -17.73 7.00 -23.54
CA PHE A 400 -19.15 7.37 -23.59
C PHE A 400 -19.35 8.87 -23.83
N ASP A 401 -18.53 9.76 -23.24
CA ASP A 401 -18.64 11.21 -23.47
C ASP A 401 -18.39 11.61 -24.93
N THR A 402 -17.59 10.82 -25.66
CA THR A 402 -17.29 11.08 -27.08
C THR A 402 -18.27 10.42 -28.05
N LEU A 403 -19.10 9.50 -27.56
CA LEU A 403 -20.14 8.84 -28.35
C LEU A 403 -21.36 9.77 -28.46
N HIS A 404 -21.51 10.42 -29.61
CA HIS A 404 -22.57 11.40 -29.86
C HIS A 404 -23.91 10.71 -30.16
N GLN A 405 -24.64 10.25 -29.13
CA GLN A 405 -25.90 9.48 -29.26
C GLN A 405 -27.11 10.12 -28.56
N GLN A 406 -27.01 11.40 -28.18
CA GLN A 406 -28.07 12.07 -27.42
C GLN A 406 -29.43 12.05 -28.14
N LYS A 407 -29.42 12.18 -29.47
CA LYS A 407 -30.63 12.13 -30.29
C LYS A 407 -31.27 10.74 -30.24
N ASP A 408 -30.48 9.69 -30.40
CA ASP A 408 -30.94 8.29 -30.43
C ASP A 408 -31.48 7.87 -29.05
N ILE A 409 -30.84 8.31 -27.95
CA ILE A 409 -31.32 8.10 -26.58
C ILE A 409 -32.67 8.79 -26.35
N GLN A 410 -32.84 10.03 -26.83
CA GLN A 410 -34.10 10.76 -26.74
C GLN A 410 -35.20 10.09 -27.55
N GLU A 411 -34.88 9.67 -28.77
CA GLU A 411 -35.81 8.96 -29.65
C GLU A 411 -36.26 7.64 -29.03
N LEU A 412 -35.32 6.84 -28.50
CA LEU A 412 -35.66 5.60 -27.79
C LEU A 412 -36.50 5.85 -26.54
N THR A 413 -36.17 6.88 -25.75
CA THR A 413 -36.93 7.25 -24.55
C THR A 413 -38.37 7.64 -24.90
N GLN A 414 -38.56 8.35 -26.02
CA GLN A 414 -39.89 8.68 -26.54
C GLN A 414 -40.65 7.43 -27.00
N GLN A 415 -39.99 6.50 -27.67
CA GLN A 415 -40.62 5.24 -28.08
C GLN A 415 -41.02 4.40 -26.85
N LEU A 416 -40.11 4.26 -25.87
CA LEU A 416 -40.34 3.50 -24.63
C LEU A 416 -41.47 4.08 -23.76
N THR A 417 -41.71 5.39 -23.81
CA THR A 417 -42.82 6.02 -23.07
C THR A 417 -44.17 5.82 -23.75
N ASN A 418 -44.20 5.53 -25.05
CA ASN A 418 -45.44 5.34 -25.83
C ASN A 418 -45.77 3.87 -26.12
N THR A 419 -44.81 2.95 -25.97
CA THR A 419 -45.05 1.52 -26.14
C THR A 419 -45.64 0.89 -24.87
N THR A 420 -46.35 -0.21 -25.06
CA THR A 420 -46.84 -1.05 -23.95
C THR A 420 -46.00 -2.31 -23.77
N GLN A 421 -45.19 -2.71 -24.77
CA GLN A 421 -44.48 -3.98 -24.75
C GLN A 421 -43.14 -3.95 -25.49
N VAL A 422 -42.10 -4.52 -24.86
CA VAL A 422 -40.73 -4.58 -25.37
C VAL A 422 -40.21 -6.02 -25.35
N PHE A 423 -39.67 -6.51 -26.46
CA PHE A 423 -38.94 -7.78 -26.49
C PHE A 423 -37.43 -7.55 -26.60
N LEU A 424 -36.69 -8.25 -25.75
CA LEU A 424 -35.26 -8.11 -25.58
C LEU A 424 -34.55 -9.39 -26.02
N TYR A 425 -33.53 -9.23 -26.86
CA TYR A 425 -32.75 -10.33 -27.42
C TYR A 425 -31.27 -10.07 -27.18
N GLY A 426 -30.58 -11.01 -26.54
CA GLY A 426 -29.14 -10.92 -26.30
C GLY A 426 -28.44 -12.24 -26.59
N GLY A 427 -27.25 -12.18 -27.20
CA GLY A 427 -26.37 -13.34 -27.34
C GLY A 427 -25.48 -13.53 -26.11
N HIS A 428 -25.15 -14.79 -25.80
CA HIS A 428 -24.17 -15.17 -24.77
C HIS A 428 -24.34 -14.42 -23.44
N GLU A 429 -23.34 -13.65 -23.01
CA GLU A 429 -23.32 -12.90 -21.74
C GLU A 429 -24.39 -11.79 -21.70
N LEU A 430 -24.68 -11.17 -22.85
CA LEU A 430 -25.71 -10.12 -22.96
C LEU A 430 -27.14 -10.65 -22.81
N ALA A 431 -27.35 -11.96 -22.84
CA ALA A 431 -28.63 -12.56 -22.49
C ALA A 431 -29.02 -12.25 -21.04
N TYR A 432 -28.06 -12.25 -20.11
CA TYR A 432 -28.31 -11.89 -18.71
C TYR A 432 -28.61 -10.41 -18.55
N VAL A 433 -27.94 -9.56 -19.33
CA VAL A 433 -28.22 -8.11 -19.36
C VAL A 433 -29.63 -7.84 -19.88
N ALA A 434 -30.08 -8.53 -20.93
CA ALA A 434 -31.45 -8.46 -21.43
C ALA A 434 -32.47 -8.89 -20.35
N GLU A 435 -32.18 -9.97 -19.61
CA GLU A 435 -33.05 -10.43 -18.53
C GLU A 435 -33.11 -9.43 -17.36
N GLN A 436 -32.00 -8.78 -17.01
CA GLN A 436 -31.99 -7.71 -16.00
C GLN A 436 -32.80 -6.49 -16.46
N LEU A 437 -32.67 -6.10 -17.72
CA LEU A 437 -33.41 -4.96 -18.29
C LEU A 437 -34.92 -5.21 -18.27
N LYS A 438 -35.37 -6.44 -18.53
CA LYS A 438 -36.79 -6.82 -18.41
C LYS A 438 -37.37 -6.39 -17.05
N TYR A 439 -36.69 -6.70 -15.94
CA TYR A 439 -37.18 -6.35 -14.61
C TYR A 439 -37.18 -4.84 -14.35
N HIS A 440 -36.25 -4.09 -14.94
CA HIS A 440 -36.25 -2.64 -14.84
C HIS A 440 -37.41 -2.01 -15.62
N LEU A 441 -37.69 -2.47 -16.85
CA LEU A 441 -38.83 -1.99 -17.65
C LEU A 441 -40.17 -2.31 -16.96
N LEU A 442 -40.30 -3.51 -16.37
CA LEU A 442 -41.49 -3.88 -15.59
C LEU A 442 -41.73 -2.94 -14.40
N LYS A 443 -40.67 -2.50 -13.70
CA LYS A 443 -40.78 -1.48 -12.63
C LYS A 443 -41.27 -0.13 -13.13
N LEU A 444 -41.07 0.18 -14.41
CA LEU A 444 -41.55 1.40 -15.08
C LEU A 444 -42.95 1.26 -15.68
N GLY A 445 -43.59 0.10 -15.48
CA GLY A 445 -44.92 -0.19 -16.02
C GLY A 445 -44.93 -0.60 -17.49
N ILE A 446 -43.76 -0.85 -18.09
CA ILE A 446 -43.62 -1.31 -19.47
C ILE A 446 -43.56 -2.84 -19.46
N GLN A 447 -44.44 -3.53 -20.19
CA GLN A 447 -44.35 -4.99 -20.30
C GLN A 447 -43.08 -5.36 -21.06
N ALA A 448 -42.32 -6.31 -20.54
CA ALA A 448 -41.08 -6.73 -21.18
C ALA A 448 -40.85 -8.23 -21.04
N ASP A 449 -40.31 -8.83 -22.10
CA ASP A 449 -39.82 -10.21 -22.10
C ASP A 449 -38.42 -10.28 -22.72
N ALA A 450 -37.59 -11.18 -22.20
CA ALA A 450 -36.23 -11.41 -22.66
C ALA A 450 -36.08 -12.86 -23.11
N PHE A 451 -35.43 -13.07 -24.25
CA PHE A 451 -35.28 -14.39 -24.87
C PHE A 451 -33.79 -14.66 -25.12
N SER A 452 -33.29 -15.76 -24.56
CA SER A 452 -31.86 -16.07 -24.50
C SER A 452 -31.46 -17.35 -25.25
N THR A 453 -32.42 -18.17 -25.67
CA THR A 453 -32.16 -19.42 -26.40
C THR A 453 -32.79 -19.38 -27.79
N ASN A 454 -32.16 -20.04 -28.77
CA ASN A 454 -32.63 -20.04 -30.16
C ASN A 454 -34.09 -20.49 -30.29
N TYR A 455 -34.52 -21.48 -29.49
CA TYR A 455 -35.90 -21.92 -29.44
C TYR A 455 -36.86 -20.84 -28.92
N GLN A 456 -36.49 -20.15 -27.82
CA GLN A 456 -37.29 -19.04 -27.29
C GLN A 456 -37.38 -17.87 -28.27
N ILE A 457 -36.27 -17.53 -28.93
CA ILE A 457 -36.23 -16.49 -29.95
C ILE A 457 -37.17 -16.85 -31.09
N GLU A 458 -37.12 -18.07 -31.59
CA GLU A 458 -38.02 -18.54 -32.65
C GLU A 458 -39.49 -18.53 -32.22
N MET A 459 -39.81 -19.04 -31.02
CA MET A 459 -41.18 -19.03 -30.50
C MET A 459 -41.73 -17.62 -30.26
N SER A 460 -40.87 -16.68 -29.86
CA SER A 460 -41.30 -15.29 -29.61
C SER A 460 -41.86 -14.61 -30.87
N THR A 461 -41.44 -15.04 -32.06
CA THR A 461 -41.86 -14.45 -33.35
C THR A 461 -43.38 -14.49 -33.57
N TYR A 462 -44.06 -15.50 -33.03
CA TYR A 462 -45.53 -15.66 -33.15
C TYR A 462 -46.31 -14.61 -32.35
N SER A 463 -45.67 -13.96 -31.38
CA SER A 463 -46.28 -12.97 -30.50
C SER A 463 -45.93 -11.53 -30.88
N ILE A 464 -45.07 -11.32 -31.89
CA ILE A 464 -44.62 -9.98 -32.29
C ILE A 464 -45.71 -9.26 -33.07
N ASN A 465 -45.90 -7.97 -32.77
CA ASN A 465 -46.80 -7.09 -33.50
C ASN A 465 -46.16 -5.70 -33.73
N PRO A 466 -46.68 -4.89 -34.68
CA PRO A 466 -46.04 -3.63 -35.08
C PRO A 466 -45.94 -2.55 -34.00
N GLU A 467 -46.70 -2.64 -32.91
CA GLU A 467 -46.69 -1.66 -31.81
C GLU A 467 -45.58 -1.92 -30.77
N MET A 468 -44.87 -3.05 -30.92
CA MET A 468 -43.78 -3.45 -30.03
C MET A 468 -42.45 -2.79 -30.41
N ILE A 469 -41.60 -2.63 -29.40
CA ILE A 469 -40.18 -2.32 -29.60
C ILE A 469 -39.38 -3.61 -29.48
N ILE A 470 -38.51 -3.85 -30.46
CA ILE A 470 -37.64 -5.02 -30.50
C ILE A 470 -36.19 -4.57 -30.30
N LEU A 471 -35.59 -4.96 -29.18
CA LEU A 471 -34.24 -4.54 -28.78
C LEU A 471 -33.27 -5.71 -28.87
N GLY A 472 -32.25 -5.56 -29.72
CA GLY A 472 -31.16 -6.52 -29.91
C GLY A 472 -29.86 -6.06 -29.29
N LEU A 473 -29.21 -6.94 -28.52
CA LEU A 473 -27.93 -6.74 -27.87
C LEU A 473 -26.86 -7.65 -28.50
N SER A 474 -25.81 -7.04 -29.06
CA SER A 474 -24.64 -7.78 -29.56
C SER A 474 -23.42 -6.88 -29.56
N MET A 475 -22.38 -7.21 -28.77
CA MET A 475 -21.15 -6.42 -28.72
C MET A 475 -20.52 -6.28 -30.11
N SER A 476 -20.36 -7.38 -30.84
CA SER A 476 -19.80 -7.39 -32.19
C SER A 476 -20.79 -6.87 -33.24
N GLY A 477 -22.10 -7.01 -33.00
CA GLY A 477 -23.14 -6.71 -33.99
C GLY A 477 -23.35 -7.81 -35.03
N TYR A 478 -22.69 -8.97 -34.87
CA TYR A 478 -22.75 -10.12 -35.80
C TYR A 478 -23.46 -11.35 -35.23
N THR A 479 -24.02 -11.27 -34.02
CA THR A 479 -24.75 -12.39 -33.40
C THR A 479 -25.94 -12.79 -34.28
N SER A 480 -25.81 -13.94 -34.96
CA SER A 480 -26.65 -14.29 -36.11
C SER A 480 -28.14 -14.38 -35.78
N GLU A 481 -28.46 -14.84 -34.58
CA GLU A 481 -29.83 -15.03 -34.10
C GLU A 481 -30.49 -13.71 -33.72
N VAL A 482 -29.73 -12.78 -33.12
CA VAL A 482 -30.20 -11.42 -32.81
C VAL A 482 -30.44 -10.65 -34.10
N VAL A 483 -29.50 -10.69 -35.04
CA VAL A 483 -29.64 -10.01 -36.35
C VAL A 483 -30.84 -10.54 -37.13
N LYS A 484 -30.98 -11.87 -37.28
CA LYS A 484 -32.14 -12.48 -37.96
C LYS A 484 -33.47 -12.14 -37.29
N MET A 485 -33.48 -11.99 -35.96
CA MET A 485 -34.68 -11.59 -35.23
C MET A 485 -35.04 -10.14 -35.54
N LEU A 486 -34.09 -9.21 -35.50
CA LEU A 486 -34.36 -7.82 -35.86
C LEU A 486 -34.75 -7.67 -37.34
N GLU A 487 -34.21 -8.49 -38.25
CA GLU A 487 -34.67 -8.57 -39.65
C GLU A 487 -36.15 -8.91 -39.78
N LYS A 488 -36.61 -9.90 -39.03
CA LYS A 488 -38.01 -10.31 -39.04
C LYS A 488 -38.90 -9.23 -38.42
N ALA A 489 -38.50 -8.68 -37.27
CA ALA A 489 -39.21 -7.60 -36.58
C ALA A 489 -39.40 -6.37 -37.48
N LYS A 490 -38.34 -5.95 -38.18
CA LYS A 490 -38.39 -4.82 -39.11
C LYS A 490 -39.38 -5.07 -40.26
N LYS A 491 -39.39 -6.28 -40.83
CA LYS A 491 -40.36 -6.67 -41.87
C LYS A 491 -41.80 -6.68 -41.37
N MET A 492 -42.00 -6.90 -40.07
CA MET A 492 -43.32 -6.85 -39.40
C MET A 492 -43.73 -5.44 -39.00
N GLY A 493 -42.90 -4.42 -39.24
CA GLY A 493 -43.19 -3.02 -38.95
C GLY A 493 -42.94 -2.58 -37.52
N CYS A 494 -42.24 -3.39 -36.71
CA CYS A 494 -41.82 -3.01 -35.37
C CYS A 494 -40.67 -2.00 -35.42
N VAL A 495 -40.56 -1.16 -34.38
CA VAL A 495 -39.36 -0.33 -34.16
C VAL A 495 -38.21 -1.24 -33.70
N THR A 496 -37.11 -1.26 -34.45
CA THR A 496 -35.93 -2.05 -34.09
C THR A 496 -34.84 -1.19 -33.45
N VAL A 497 -34.29 -1.68 -32.34
CA VAL A 497 -33.25 -1.01 -31.56
C VAL A 497 -32.05 -1.93 -31.44
N GLY A 498 -30.89 -1.49 -31.87
CA GLY A 498 -29.64 -2.25 -31.78
C GLY A 498 -28.67 -1.59 -30.83
N ILE A 499 -28.08 -2.39 -29.92
CA ILE A 499 -26.98 -1.95 -29.07
C ILE A 499 -25.73 -2.75 -29.41
N THR A 500 -24.69 -2.06 -29.88
CA THR A 500 -23.46 -2.70 -30.38
C THR A 500 -22.24 -1.81 -30.25
N SER A 501 -21.04 -2.37 -30.30
CA SER A 501 -19.80 -1.57 -30.36
C SER A 501 -19.37 -1.21 -31.77
N GLN A 502 -19.97 -1.84 -32.79
CA GLN A 502 -19.54 -1.70 -34.18
C GLN A 502 -20.60 -0.99 -35.03
N GLN A 503 -20.25 0.21 -35.51
CA GLN A 503 -21.13 1.03 -36.34
C GLN A 503 -21.41 0.40 -37.71
N ASP A 504 -20.44 -0.30 -38.29
CA ASP A 504 -20.55 -0.95 -39.61
C ASP A 504 -20.93 -2.43 -39.48
N SER A 505 -21.90 -2.74 -38.60
CA SER A 505 -22.35 -4.11 -38.34
C SER A 505 -23.75 -4.39 -38.88
N PRO A 506 -24.09 -5.65 -39.20
CA PRO A 506 -25.45 -6.01 -39.63
C PRO A 506 -26.53 -5.60 -38.63
N LEU A 507 -26.22 -5.64 -37.33
CA LEU A 507 -27.12 -5.17 -36.28
C LEU A 507 -27.35 -3.66 -36.36
N ALA A 508 -26.29 -2.87 -36.57
CA ALA A 508 -26.40 -1.42 -36.72
C ALA A 508 -27.20 -1.04 -37.97
N ASP A 509 -26.90 -1.67 -39.11
CA ASP A 509 -27.56 -1.40 -40.40
C ASP A 509 -29.07 -1.65 -40.36
N ILE A 510 -29.51 -2.64 -39.58
CA ILE A 510 -30.92 -2.99 -39.51
C ILE A 510 -31.72 -2.24 -38.46
N SER A 511 -31.05 -1.60 -37.50
CA SER A 511 -31.71 -0.93 -36.41
C SER A 511 -32.27 0.42 -36.85
N ASP A 512 -33.52 0.72 -36.50
CA ASP A 512 -34.07 2.06 -36.68
C ASP A 512 -33.40 3.04 -35.70
N ILE A 513 -33.06 2.55 -34.50
CA ILE A 513 -32.27 3.27 -33.50
C ILE A 513 -31.04 2.41 -33.15
N CYS A 514 -29.85 2.90 -33.47
CA CYS A 514 -28.59 2.22 -33.14
C CYS A 514 -27.85 2.98 -32.04
N LEU A 515 -27.62 2.32 -30.90
CA LEU A 515 -26.85 2.87 -29.80
C LEU A 515 -25.49 2.19 -29.72
N LEU A 516 -24.42 2.97 -29.86
CA LEU A 516 -23.06 2.46 -29.79
C LEU A 516 -22.58 2.38 -28.35
N ILE A 517 -21.82 1.34 -28.03
CA ILE A 517 -21.18 1.16 -26.73
C ILE A 517 -19.67 0.99 -26.89
N PRO A 518 -18.86 1.54 -25.98
CA PRO A 518 -17.42 1.36 -26.03
C PRO A 518 -17.01 -0.04 -25.59
N THR A 519 -15.90 -0.53 -26.15
CA THR A 519 -15.20 -1.75 -25.75
C THR A 519 -13.81 -1.43 -25.18
N ALA A 520 -13.25 -2.38 -24.42
CA ALA A 520 -11.85 -2.35 -24.02
C ALA A 520 -10.92 -2.54 -25.23
N GLU A 521 -9.67 -2.07 -25.13
CA GLU A 521 -8.67 -2.29 -26.19
C GLU A 521 -8.22 -3.76 -26.19
N GLY A 522 -8.66 -4.51 -27.20
CA GLY A 522 -8.42 -5.94 -27.37
C GLY A 522 -9.68 -6.62 -27.89
N ASN A 523 -9.54 -7.34 -29.03
CA ASN A 523 -10.56 -8.08 -29.79
C ASN A 523 -12.04 -7.92 -29.36
N ALA A 524 -12.85 -7.32 -30.22
CA ALA A 524 -14.32 -7.25 -30.09
C ALA A 524 -15.04 -8.62 -30.15
N ASP A 525 -14.28 -9.72 -30.22
CA ASP A 525 -14.76 -11.11 -30.29
C ASP A 525 -14.79 -11.82 -28.92
N GLU A 526 -14.25 -11.21 -27.86
CA GLU A 526 -14.39 -11.73 -26.50
C GLU A 526 -15.45 -10.91 -25.74
N ASP A 527 -16.67 -11.46 -25.67
CA ASP A 527 -17.68 -11.06 -24.68
C ASP A 527 -17.03 -11.22 -23.30
N GLY A 528 -16.69 -10.09 -22.68
CA GLY A 528 -16.14 -10.04 -21.34
C GLY A 528 -16.86 -9.01 -20.50
N SER A 529 -16.71 -9.13 -19.17
CA SER A 529 -17.37 -8.30 -18.13
C SER A 529 -17.43 -6.79 -18.38
N ILE A 530 -16.50 -6.22 -19.15
CA ILE A 530 -16.50 -4.79 -19.50
C ILE A 530 -17.62 -4.47 -20.50
N GLY A 531 -17.88 -5.33 -21.48
CA GLY A 531 -18.96 -5.13 -22.45
C GLY A 531 -20.34 -5.11 -21.76
N GLU A 532 -20.55 -6.00 -20.78
CA GLU A 532 -21.77 -6.01 -19.96
C GLU A 532 -21.97 -4.70 -19.22
N VAL A 533 -20.91 -4.18 -18.58
CA VAL A 533 -20.96 -2.92 -17.83
C VAL A 533 -21.24 -1.72 -18.74
N SER A 534 -20.72 -1.72 -19.98
CA SER A 534 -21.03 -0.69 -20.97
C SER A 534 -22.52 -0.67 -21.28
N VAL A 535 -23.11 -1.84 -21.58
CA VAL A 535 -24.54 -1.94 -21.88
C VAL A 535 -25.37 -1.52 -20.67
N LEU A 536 -25.03 -1.98 -19.47
CA LEU A 536 -25.74 -1.64 -18.23
C LEU A 536 -25.70 -0.14 -17.93
N TYR A 537 -24.55 0.52 -18.12
CA TYR A 537 -24.42 1.96 -17.92
C TYR A 537 -25.35 2.72 -18.87
N LEU A 538 -25.31 2.41 -20.16
CA LEU A 538 -26.15 3.03 -21.18
C LEU A 538 -27.66 2.82 -20.86
N LEU A 539 -28.03 1.61 -20.46
CA LEU A 539 -29.41 1.29 -20.08
C LEU A 539 -29.85 2.05 -18.83
N ASP A 540 -28.99 2.22 -17.81
CA ASP A 540 -29.33 3.03 -16.63
C ASP A 540 -29.58 4.50 -17.00
N VAL A 541 -28.80 5.05 -17.95
CA VAL A 541 -29.05 6.39 -18.49
C VAL A 541 -30.43 6.46 -19.14
N ILE A 542 -30.77 5.54 -20.04
CA ILE A 542 -32.08 5.50 -20.72
C ILE A 542 -33.23 5.35 -19.71
N LEU A 543 -33.10 4.42 -18.76
CA LEU A 543 -34.12 4.17 -17.76
C LEU A 543 -34.35 5.40 -16.86
N ARG A 544 -33.30 6.14 -16.51
CA ARG A 544 -33.43 7.41 -15.76
C ARG A 544 -34.12 8.49 -16.57
N GLU A 545 -33.82 8.60 -17.86
CA GLU A 545 -34.50 9.55 -18.75
C GLU A 545 -35.99 9.20 -18.94
N VAL A 546 -36.34 7.92 -19.05
CA VAL A 546 -37.73 7.44 -19.06
C VAL A 546 -38.43 7.80 -17.75
N GLN A 547 -37.81 7.52 -16.59
CA GLN A 547 -38.36 7.88 -15.28
C GLN A 547 -38.56 9.39 -15.13
N TYR A 548 -37.62 10.19 -15.60
CA TYR A 548 -37.70 11.64 -15.56
C TYR A 548 -38.84 12.16 -16.44
N SER A 549 -38.96 11.63 -17.66
CA SER A 549 -40.03 11.96 -18.60
C SER A 549 -41.42 11.59 -18.06
N GLN A 550 -41.57 10.41 -17.45
CA GLN A 550 -42.82 9.99 -16.82
C GLN A 550 -43.22 10.89 -15.64
N LYS A 551 -42.25 11.32 -14.81
CA LYS A 551 -42.50 12.28 -13.71
C LYS A 551 -42.98 13.64 -14.21
N LEU A 552 -42.35 14.18 -15.26
CA LEU A 552 -42.76 15.44 -15.88
C LEU A 552 -44.17 15.35 -16.48
N ALA A 553 -44.49 14.24 -17.16
CA ALA A 553 -45.84 14.00 -17.70
C ALA A 553 -46.91 13.89 -16.59
N GLY A 554 -46.57 13.25 -15.46
CA GLY A 554 -47.43 13.18 -14.28
C GLY A 554 -47.69 14.54 -13.63
N GLN A 555 -46.67 15.40 -13.54
CA GLN A 555 -46.81 16.78 -13.06
C GLN A 555 -47.66 17.64 -14.00
N LYS A 556 -47.46 17.53 -15.32
CA LYS A 556 -48.28 18.24 -16.32
C LYS A 556 -49.77 17.86 -16.26
N LYS A 557 -50.09 16.56 -16.09
CA LYS A 557 -51.48 16.11 -15.92
C LYS A 557 -52.12 16.63 -14.62
N TYR A 558 -51.33 16.83 -13.56
CA TYR A 558 -51.80 17.43 -12.31
C TYR A 558 -52.09 18.92 -12.48
N ASP A 559 -51.22 19.66 -13.18
CA ASP A 559 -51.38 21.09 -13.43
C ASP A 559 -52.49 21.41 -14.46
N ASP A 560 -52.68 20.58 -15.49
CA ASP A 560 -53.75 20.74 -16.48
C ASP A 560 -55.13 20.28 -15.95
N GLY A 561 -55.18 19.42 -14.93
CA GLY A 561 -56.42 19.03 -14.23
C GLY A 561 -56.91 20.05 -13.19
N LEU A 562 -56.12 21.11 -12.95
CA LEU A 562 -56.44 22.24 -12.08
C LEU A 562 -56.91 23.50 -12.84
N LYS A 563 -56.91 23.46 -14.18
CA LYS A 563 -57.54 24.47 -15.07
C LYS A 563 -58.90 23.96 -15.57
#